data_AF-A0A838WWE3-F1
#
_entry.id   AF-A0A838WWE3-F1
#
_cell.length_a   1.000
_cell.length_b   1.000
_cell.length_c   1.000
_cell.angle_alpha   90.00
_cell.angle_beta   90.00
_cell.angle_gamma   90.00
#
_symmetry.space_group_name_H-M   'P 1'
#
loop_
_entity.id
_entity.type
_entity.pdbx_description
1 polymer ?
#
loop_
_entity_poly.entity_id
_entity_poly.type
_entity_poly.pdbx_seq_one_letter_code
_entity_poly.pdbx_strand_id
1 'polypeptide(L)' 'MDKDEELAISLIQVGRDPQATKFLKTLDDQLQSVGPKFDICDTVTLDELEEMSLTEVLMNAITD' A
#
# COMPACT_ATOMS: atom_id res chain seq x y z
N MET A 1 -14.52 12.00 -2.77
CA MET A 1 -13.22 11.95 -3.44
C MET A 1 -13.13 13.04 -4.48
N ASP A 2 -13.02 14.25 -3.94
CA ASP A 2 -12.66 15.44 -4.70
C ASP A 2 -11.13 15.60 -4.77
N LYS A 3 -10.39 14.91 -3.88
CA LYS A 3 -8.93 14.77 -3.88
C LYS A 3 -8.49 13.32 -3.63
N ASP A 4 -7.24 13.05 -3.99
CA ASP A 4 -6.54 11.78 -3.84
C ASP A 4 -6.42 11.37 -2.35
N GLU A 5 -5.86 12.28 -1.55
CA GLU A 5 -5.54 12.17 -0.13
C GLU A 5 -6.75 12.04 0.84
N GLU A 6 -7.99 11.90 0.34
CA GLU A 6 -9.17 11.79 1.20
C GLU A 6 -9.27 10.43 1.91
N LEU A 7 -8.73 9.38 1.29
CA LEU A 7 -8.78 8.02 1.81
C LEU A 7 -7.63 7.21 1.23
N ALA A 8 -6.85 6.60 2.10
CA ALA A 8 -5.79 5.68 1.72
C ALA A 8 -5.79 4.43 2.60
N ILE A 9 -5.27 3.34 2.03
CA ILE A 9 -5.21 2.00 2.59
C ILE A 9 -3.76 1.54 2.48
N SER A 10 -3.14 1.22 3.61
CA SER A 10 -1.81 0.61 3.64
C SER A 10 -1.90 -0.84 4.10
N LEU A 11 -1.37 -1.75 3.28
CA LEU A 11 -1.30 -3.17 3.52
C LEU A 11 0.11 -3.54 3.98
N ILE A 12 0.24 -3.94 5.25
CA ILE A 12 1.49 -4.45 5.80
C ILE A 12 1.48 -5.97 5.71
N GLN A 13 2.34 -6.54 4.87
CA GLN A 13 2.52 -7.98 4.81
C GLN A 13 3.36 -8.47 5.98
N VAL A 14 2.79 -9.34 6.82
CA VAL A 14 3.54 -10.08 7.85
C VAL A 14 3.97 -11.45 7.31
N GLY A 15 5.28 -11.73 7.32
CA GLY A 15 5.89 -12.93 6.76
C GLY A 15 6.52 -12.71 5.38
N ARG A 16 7.07 -13.78 4.78
CA ARG A 16 7.89 -13.71 3.55
C ARG A 16 7.42 -14.65 2.43
N ASP A 17 6.14 -15.00 2.41
CA ASP A 17 5.58 -15.82 1.33
C ASP A 17 5.58 -15.02 0.00
N PRO A 18 6.34 -15.44 -1.02
CA PRO A 18 6.42 -14.72 -2.29
C PRO A 18 5.09 -14.68 -3.06
N GLN A 19 4.21 -15.67 -2.88
CA GLN A 19 2.89 -15.65 -3.51
C GLN A 19 1.99 -14.60 -2.88
N ALA A 20 2.03 -14.47 -1.56
CA ALA A 20 1.31 -13.42 -0.85
C ALA A 20 1.83 -12.03 -1.24
N THR A 21 3.15 -11.84 -1.33
CA THR A 21 3.74 -10.58 -1.80
C THR A 21 3.26 -10.21 -3.18
N LYS A 22 3.30 -11.16 -4.12
CA LYS A 22 2.84 -10.92 -5.49
C LYS A 22 1.35 -10.57 -5.52
N PHE A 23 0.52 -11.25 -4.73
CA PHE A 23 -0.90 -10.97 -4.65
C PHE A 23 -1.18 -9.57 -4.12
N LEU A 24 -0.53 -9.17 -3.01
CA LEU A 24 -0.72 -7.85 -2.41
C LEU A 24 -0.22 -6.73 -3.34
N LYS A 25 0.96 -6.88 -3.96
CA LYS A 25 1.44 -5.94 -4.98
C LYS A 25 0.51 -5.86 -6.20
N THR A 26 -0.13 -6.96 -6.58
CA THR A 26 -1.14 -6.93 -7.66
C THR A 26 -2.37 -6.13 -7.24
N LEU A 27 -2.79 -6.21 -5.97
CA LEU A 27 -3.91 -5.42 -5.48
C LEU A 27 -3.58 -3.93 -5.50
N ASP A 28 -2.41 -3.55 -4.99
CA ASP A 28 -1.81 -2.22 -5.05
C ASP A 28 -1.76 -1.70 -6.51
N ASP A 29 -0.98 -2.34 -7.39
CA ASP A 29 -0.75 -1.90 -8.78
C ASP A 29 -2.04 -1.86 -9.64
N GLN A 30 -3.00 -2.73 -9.39
CA GLN A 30 -4.17 -2.90 -10.27
C GLN A 30 -5.45 -2.31 -9.71
N LEU A 31 -5.48 -1.80 -8.47
CA LEU A 31 -6.73 -1.33 -7.88
C LEU A 31 -7.37 -0.25 -8.74
N GLN A 32 -6.60 0.73 -9.21
CA GLN A 32 -7.09 1.79 -10.11
C GLN A 32 -7.76 1.25 -11.38
N SER A 33 -7.24 0.14 -11.93
CA SER A 33 -7.73 -0.43 -13.18
C SER A 33 -9.14 -1.02 -13.08
N VAL A 34 -9.60 -1.35 -11.86
CA VAL A 34 -10.91 -1.98 -11.61
C VAL A 34 -12.01 -1.00 -11.17
N GLY A 35 -11.71 0.28 -10.89
CA GLY A 35 -12.76 1.27 -10.67
C GLY A 35 -12.52 2.46 -9.72
N PRO A 36 -11.55 2.47 -8.78
CA PRO A 36 -11.20 3.67 -8.04
C PRO A 36 -10.71 4.76 -8.99
N LYS A 37 -11.02 6.00 -8.65
CA LYS A 37 -10.64 7.18 -9.41
C LYS A 37 -9.19 7.60 -9.18
N PHE A 38 -8.60 7.19 -8.06
CA PHE A 38 -7.29 7.60 -7.55
C PHE A 38 -6.53 6.40 -7.02
N ASP A 39 -5.21 6.56 -6.82
CA ASP A 39 -4.42 5.54 -6.15
C ASP A 39 -4.67 5.63 -4.66
N ILE A 40 -5.09 4.55 -4.04
CA ILE A 40 -5.47 4.61 -2.62
C ILE A 40 -4.91 3.44 -1.84
N CYS A 41 -4.07 2.60 -2.45
CA CYS A 41 -3.71 1.32 -1.86
C CYS A 41 -2.22 1.03 -2.05
N ASP A 42 -1.47 1.07 -0.95
CA ASP A 42 -0.06 0.69 -0.93
C ASP A 42 0.17 -0.65 -0.25
N THR A 43 1.15 -1.42 -0.75
CA THR A 43 1.67 -2.60 -0.06
C THR A 43 3.09 -2.40 0.43
N VAL A 44 3.30 -2.62 1.74
CA VAL A 44 4.61 -2.60 2.41
C VAL A 44 4.92 -3.99 2.98
N THR A 45 6.10 -4.50 2.68
CA THR A 45 6.62 -5.77 3.19
C THR A 45 7.35 -5.60 4.51
N LEU A 46 7.54 -6.68 5.28
CA LEU A 46 8.36 -6.63 6.49
C LEU A 46 9.80 -6.19 6.23
N ASP A 47 10.37 -6.60 5.08
CA ASP A 47 11.75 -6.24 4.75
C ASP A 47 11.86 -4.73 4.47
N GLU A 48 10.85 -4.11 3.82
CA GLU A 48 10.76 -2.65 3.64
C GLU A 48 10.51 -1.92 4.98
N LEU A 49 9.71 -2.52 5.88
CA LEU A 49 9.49 -2.02 7.24
C LEU A 49 10.73 -2.12 8.14
N GLU A 50 11.67 -3.02 7.86
CA GLU A 50 12.94 -3.06 8.60
C GLU A 50 13.83 -1.85 8.26
N GLU A 51 13.62 -1.24 7.09
CA GLU A 51 14.33 -0.06 6.61
C GLU A 51 13.63 1.27 6.97
N MET A 52 12.41 1.21 7.51
CA MET A 52 11.57 2.37 7.81
C MET A 52 10.97 2.29 9.22
N SER A 53 10.70 3.44 9.83
CA SER A 53 9.89 3.46 11.05
C SER A 53 8.40 3.25 10.71
N LEU A 54 7.64 2.65 11.64
CA LEU A 54 6.18 2.52 11.50
C LEU A 54 5.50 3.88 11.28
N THR A 55 6.03 4.95 11.88
CA THR A 55 5.54 6.31 11.67
C THR A 55 5.73 6.76 10.22
N GLU A 56 6.89 6.49 9.61
CA GLU A 56 7.12 6.83 8.19
C GLU A 56 6.18 6.08 7.27
N VAL A 57 5.91 4.79 7.54
CA VAL A 57 4.95 4.01 6.78
C VAL A 57 3.54 4.60 6.86
N LEU A 58 3.10 5.01 8.05
CA LEU A 58 1.78 5.63 8.23
C LEU A 58 1.70 7.02 7.59
N MET A 59 2.80 7.78 7.58
CA MET A 59 2.84 9.10 6.94
C MET A 59 2.82 8.98 5.42
N ASN A 60 3.61 8.06 4.85
CA ASN A 60 3.65 7.80 3.41
C ASN A 60 2.26 7.47 2.88
N ALA A 61 1.55 6.59 3.58
CA ALA A 61 0.20 6.17 3.21
C ALA A 61 -0.82 7.32 3.15
N ILE A 62 -0.52 8.54 3.62
CA ILE A 62 -1.46 9.68 3.57
C ILE A 62 -1.04 10.71 2.51
N THR A 63 0.24 10.69 2.09
CA THR A 63 0.84 11.72 1.23
C THR A 63 1.17 11.27 -0.18
N ASP A 64 1.07 9.98 -0.47
CA ASP A 64 1.17 9.42 -1.83
C ASP A 64 -0.18 9.55 -2.56
#